data_AF-A0A3L5TUV3-F1
#
_entry.id   AF-A0A3L5TUV3-F1
#
_cell.length_a   1.000
_cell.length_b   1.000
_cell.length_c   1.000
_cell.angle_alpha   90.00
_cell.angle_beta   90.00
_cell.angle_gamma   90.00
#
_symmetry.space_group_name_H-M   'P 1'
#
loop_
_entity.id
_entity.type
_entity.pdbx_description
1 polymer ?
#
loop_
_entity_poly.entity_id
_entity_poly.type
_entity_poly.pdbx_seq_one_letter_code
_entity_poly.pdbx_strand_id
1 'polypeptide(L)'
;LSRFHLQEQYEAIFEALLELFTVPDTSIPKKEFCQYISDQEQKKLPQNQKLYKLEFQRLETLRPVYPPSAFSAATSKDNISKNSTKKIFPHNRYRPYTMSHSGTRNDYINAVIIPVSKLSVIINL
;
A
#
# COMPACT_ATOMS: atom_id res chain seq x y z
N LEU A 1 11.66 -9.99 -30.89
CA LEU A 1 11.80 -9.41 -29.53
C LEU A 1 10.78 -8.28 -29.28
N SER A 2 9.46 -8.44 -29.52
CA SER A 2 8.50 -7.34 -29.21
C SER A 2 7.08 -7.73 -28.78
N ARG A 3 6.78 -9.01 -28.52
CA ARG A 3 5.42 -9.43 -28.12
C ARG A 3 5.18 -9.44 -26.60
N PHE A 4 6.21 -9.70 -25.80
CA PHE A 4 6.08 -9.77 -24.34
C PHE A 4 5.78 -8.40 -23.70
N HIS A 5 6.36 -7.30 -24.20
CA HIS A 5 6.05 -5.96 -23.70
C HIS A 5 4.61 -5.52 -23.97
N LEU A 6 3.99 -5.97 -25.06
CA LEU A 6 2.63 -5.56 -25.40
C LEU A 6 1.60 -6.18 -24.46
N GLN A 7 1.84 -7.40 -23.99
CA GLN A 7 0.92 -8.07 -23.07
C GLN A 7 0.86 -7.37 -21.71
N GLU A 8 2.01 -7.12 -21.07
CA GLU A 8 2.06 -6.42 -19.78
C GLU A 8 1.49 -5.00 -19.88
N GLN A 9 1.75 -4.31 -20.99
CA GLN A 9 1.18 -2.98 -21.25
C GLN A 9 -0.34 -3.03 -21.41
N TYR A 10 -0.85 -4.04 -22.12
CA TYR A 10 -2.28 -4.25 -22.28
C TYR A 10 -2.94 -4.56 -20.93
N GLU A 11 -2.38 -5.48 -20.15
CA GLU A 11 -2.84 -5.79 -18.79
C GLU A 11 -2.90 -4.54 -17.91
N ALA A 12 -1.84 -3.71 -17.92
CA ALA A 12 -1.79 -2.46 -17.18
C ALA A 12 -2.90 -1.46 -17.59
N ILE A 13 -3.28 -1.41 -18.87
CA ILE A 13 -4.40 -0.57 -19.34
C ILE A 13 -5.72 -1.08 -18.74
N PHE A 14 -5.96 -2.39 -18.73
CA PHE A 14 -7.17 -2.95 -18.12
C PHE A 14 -7.21 -2.72 -16.62
N GLU A 15 -6.07 -2.87 -15.93
CA GLU A 15 -5.96 -2.56 -14.50
C GLU A 15 -6.29 -1.09 -14.23
N ALA A 16 -5.73 -0.15 -15.01
CA ALA A 16 -5.99 1.27 -14.86
C ALA A 16 -7.46 1.64 -15.13
N LEU A 17 -8.09 1.04 -16.14
CA LEU A 17 -9.51 1.24 -16.42
C LEU A 17 -10.39 0.64 -15.32
N LEU A 18 -10.06 -0.57 -14.84
CA LEU A 18 -10.78 -1.21 -13.74
C LEU A 18 -10.71 -0.34 -12.48
N GLU A 19 -9.54 0.20 -12.16
CA GLU A 19 -9.36 1.14 -11.05
C GLU A 19 -10.22 2.40 -11.23
N LEU A 20 -10.17 3.02 -12.41
CA LEU A 20 -10.97 4.22 -12.73
C LEU A 20 -12.48 4.01 -12.55
N PHE A 21 -13.01 2.84 -12.91
CA PHE A 21 -14.43 2.53 -12.77
C PHE A 21 -14.84 2.02 -11.39
N THR A 22 -13.89 1.54 -10.58
CA THR A 22 -14.17 0.94 -9.26
C THR A 22 -13.91 1.90 -8.11
N VAL A 23 -12.92 2.79 -8.27
CA VAL A 23 -12.47 3.71 -7.22
C VAL A 23 -12.95 5.13 -7.54
N PRO A 24 -13.82 5.72 -6.70
CA PRO A 24 -14.23 7.11 -6.91
C PRO A 24 -13.05 8.06 -6.67
N ASP A 25 -13.09 9.23 -7.30
CA ASP A 25 -12.15 10.30 -6.96
C ASP A 25 -12.39 10.74 -5.51
N THR A 26 -11.35 10.57 -4.69
CA THR A 26 -11.34 10.91 -3.26
C THR A 26 -10.49 12.16 -2.99
N SER A 27 -10.03 12.84 -4.03
CA SER A 27 -9.23 14.06 -3.92
C SER A 27 -10.10 15.21 -3.40
N ILE A 28 -9.66 15.84 -2.30
CA ILE A 28 -10.34 17.01 -1.74
C ILE A 28 -9.42 18.23 -1.91
N PRO A 29 -9.84 19.29 -2.63
CA PRO A 29 -9.08 20.52 -2.71
C PRO A 29 -8.82 21.10 -1.32
N LYS A 30 -7.59 21.58 -1.07
CA LYS A 30 -7.20 22.14 0.24
C LYS A 30 -8.17 23.19 0.78
N LYS A 31 -8.68 24.06 -0.10
CA LYS A 31 -9.64 25.13 0.23
C LYS A 31 -11.00 24.61 0.73
N GLU A 32 -11.37 23.38 0.37
CA GLU A 32 -12.66 22.76 0.67
C GLU A 32 -12.56 21.74 1.80
N PHE A 33 -11.35 21.33 2.19
CA PHE A 33 -11.12 20.25 3.13
C PHE A 33 -11.87 20.41 4.45
N CYS A 34 -11.69 21.53 5.16
CA CYS A 34 -12.33 21.73 6.47
C CYS A 34 -13.86 21.70 6.38
N GLN A 35 -14.43 22.36 5.36
CA GLN A 35 -15.88 22.40 5.17
C GLN A 35 -16.42 21.02 4.81
N TYR A 36 -15.77 20.32 3.87
CA TYR A 36 -16.15 18.97 3.48
C TYR A 36 -16.18 18.01 4.68
N ILE A 37 -15.13 17.99 5.51
CA ILE A 37 -15.08 17.08 6.66
C ILE A 37 -16.19 17.41 7.67
N SER A 38 -16.40 18.69 7.99
CA SER A 38 -17.48 19.13 8.88
C SER A 38 -18.86 18.67 8.37
N ASP A 39 -19.13 18.85 7.08
CA ASP A 39 -20.42 18.47 6.48
C ASP A 39 -20.65 16.94 6.57
N GLN A 40 -19.59 16.13 6.44
CA GLN A 40 -19.69 14.67 6.53
C GLN A 40 -19.94 14.19 7.97
N GLU A 41 -19.35 14.86 8.95
CA GLU A 41 -19.56 14.55 10.37
C GLU A 41 -21.00 14.85 10.81
N GLN A 42 -21.56 15.98 10.36
CA GLN A 42 -22.91 16.43 10.69
C GLN A 42 -24.02 15.57 10.08
N LYS A 43 -23.74 14.78 9.03
CA LYS A 43 -24.72 13.87 8.43
C LYS A 43 -25.22 12.83 9.45
N LYS A 44 -26.53 12.76 9.64
CA LYS A 44 -27.19 11.73 10.45
C LYS A 44 -27.29 10.41 9.67
N LEU A 45 -26.16 9.71 9.58
CA LEU A 45 -26.05 8.39 8.98
C LEU A 45 -25.72 7.34 10.05
N PRO A 46 -26.17 6.09 9.88
CA PRO A 46 -25.66 4.95 10.64
C PRO A 46 -24.13 4.87 10.61
N GLN A 47 -23.51 4.36 11.67
CA GLN A 47 -22.03 4.32 11.81
C GLN A 47 -21.35 3.54 10.67
N ASN A 48 -21.99 2.48 10.17
CA ASN A 48 -21.50 1.68 9.05
C ASN A 48 -21.61 2.38 7.69
N GLN A 49 -22.27 3.53 7.63
CA GLN A 49 -22.45 4.35 6.42
C GLN A 49 -21.72 5.69 6.50
N LYS A 50 -20.95 5.94 7.57
CA LYS A 50 -20.09 7.12 7.69
C LYS A 50 -18.95 7.07 6.68
N LEU A 51 -18.52 8.24 6.20
CA LEU A 51 -17.49 8.40 5.16
C LEU A 51 -16.26 7.52 5.41
N TYR A 52 -15.57 7.71 6.54
CA TYR A 52 -14.34 6.98 6.85
C TYR A 52 -14.53 5.47 6.93
N LYS A 53 -15.71 5.01 7.37
CA LYS A 53 -16.00 3.57 7.44
C LYS A 53 -16.14 2.97 6.05
N LEU A 54 -16.85 3.66 5.16
CA LEU A 54 -17.00 3.25 3.77
C LEU A 54 -15.68 3.29 3.01
N GLU A 55 -14.88 4.35 3.21
CA GLU A 55 -13.54 4.45 2.60
C GLU A 55 -12.60 3.35 3.10
N PHE A 56 -12.57 3.09 4.40
CA PHE A 56 -11.76 2.02 4.96
C PHE A 56 -12.17 0.64 4.43
N GLN A 57 -13.47 0.35 4.36
CA GLN A 57 -13.96 -0.90 3.76
C GLN A 57 -13.56 -1.03 2.29
N ARG A 58 -13.59 0.08 1.53
CA ARG A 58 -13.11 0.07 0.14
C ARG A 58 -11.61 -0.26 0.09
N LEU A 59 -10.78 0.31 0.96
CA LEU A 59 -9.35 -0.04 1.04
C LEU A 59 -9.14 -1.54 1.34
N GLU A 60 -9.95 -2.14 2.21
CA GLU A 60 -9.90 -3.58 2.48
C GLU A 60 -10.22 -4.41 1.23
N THR A 61 -11.17 -3.98 0.39
CA THR A 61 -11.54 -4.67 -0.86
C THR A 61 -10.49 -4.53 -1.96
N LEU A 62 -9.76 -3.42 -1.99
CA LEU A 62 -8.70 -3.15 -2.97
C LEU A 62 -7.35 -3.75 -2.55
N ARG A 63 -7.23 -4.23 -1.30
CA ARG A 63 -5.97 -4.76 -0.77
C ARG A 63 -5.51 -5.97 -1.59
N PRO A 64 -4.34 -5.91 -2.24
CA PRO A 64 -3.85 -7.01 -3.05
C PRO A 64 -3.57 -8.24 -2.18
N VAL A 65 -3.89 -9.41 -2.73
CA VAL A 65 -3.56 -10.70 -2.12
C VAL A 65 -2.28 -11.22 -2.76
N TYR A 66 -1.22 -11.33 -1.97
CA TYR A 66 0.07 -11.83 -2.43
C TYR A 66 0.26 -13.30 -2.08
N PRO A 67 0.90 -14.10 -2.95
CA PRO A 67 1.21 -15.49 -2.63
C PRO A 67 2.30 -15.59 -1.55
N PRO A 68 2.40 -16.71 -0.80
CA PRO A 68 3.43 -16.90 0.21
C PRO A 68 4.87 -16.73 -0.32
N SER A 69 5.11 -17.06 -1.60
CA SER A 69 6.41 -16.87 -2.26
C SER A 69 6.87 -15.41 -2.31
N ALA A 70 5.94 -14.46 -2.25
CA ALA A 70 6.23 -13.03 -2.20
C ALA A 70 6.90 -12.60 -0.89
N PHE A 71 6.91 -13.45 0.14
CA PHE A 71 7.47 -13.18 1.46
C PHE A 71 8.58 -14.17 1.85
N SER A 72 9.16 -14.88 0.86
CA SER A 72 10.13 -15.96 1.12
C SER A 72 11.38 -15.49 1.87
N ALA A 73 11.87 -14.27 1.64
CA ALA A 73 13.01 -13.73 2.37
C ALA A 73 12.70 -13.53 3.85
N ALA A 74 11.48 -13.08 4.17
CA ALA A 74 11.04 -12.82 5.53
C ALA A 74 10.74 -14.09 6.34
N THR A 75 10.34 -15.15 5.65
CA THR A 75 9.95 -16.44 6.23
C THR A 75 11.07 -17.47 6.25
N SER A 76 12.26 -17.13 5.74
CA SER A 76 13.42 -18.02 5.79
C SER A 76 13.83 -18.33 7.24
N LYS A 77 14.46 -19.49 7.45
CA LYS A 77 14.92 -19.94 8.78
C LYS A 77 15.81 -18.90 9.47
N ASP A 78 16.66 -18.22 8.69
CA ASP A 78 17.62 -17.24 9.20
C ASP A 78 16.99 -15.88 9.52
N ASN A 79 15.78 -15.61 9.02
CA ASN A 79 15.14 -14.29 9.08
C ASN A 79 13.84 -14.27 9.89
N ILE A 80 13.18 -15.40 10.10
CA ILE A 80 11.88 -15.45 10.78
C ILE A 80 11.94 -14.84 12.19
N SER A 81 13.05 -15.00 12.89
CA SER A 81 13.31 -14.43 14.23
C SER A 81 13.61 -12.93 14.21
N LYS A 82 13.92 -12.35 13.05
CA LYS A 82 14.19 -10.91 12.88
C LYS A 82 12.91 -10.08 12.72
N ASN A 83 11.74 -10.72 12.74
CA ASN A 83 10.44 -10.07 12.64
C ASN A 83 9.81 -9.93 14.03
N SER A 84 9.35 -8.72 14.39
CA SER A 84 8.65 -8.50 15.66
C SER A 84 7.34 -9.28 15.76
N THR A 85 6.69 -9.56 14.63
CA THR A 85 5.48 -10.36 14.54
C THR A 85 5.54 -11.30 13.35
N LYS A 86 4.89 -12.46 13.46
CA LYS A 86 4.78 -13.45 12.37
C LYS A 86 3.58 -13.21 11.45
N LYS A 87 2.91 -12.05 11.58
CA LYS A 87 1.73 -11.66 10.79
C LYS A 87 2.01 -10.60 9.73
N ILE A 88 3.15 -9.90 9.83
CA ILE A 88 3.48 -8.74 8.99
C ILE A 88 4.88 -8.96 8.42
N PHE A 89 4.94 -9.20 7.11
CA PHE A 89 6.19 -9.45 6.39
C PHE A 89 6.35 -8.46 5.22
N PRO A 90 7.58 -8.00 4.93
CA PRO A 90 7.83 -7.17 3.78
C PRO A 90 7.75 -8.01 2.51
N HIS A 91 7.10 -7.47 1.49
CA HIS A 91 7.06 -8.08 0.17
C HIS A 91 8.47 -8.03 -0.47
N ASN A 92 8.91 -9.13 -1.07
CA ASN A 92 10.27 -9.30 -1.61
C ASN A 92 10.67 -8.18 -2.58
N ARG A 93 9.74 -7.72 -3.44
CA ARG A 93 9.94 -6.64 -4.42
C ARG A 93 10.17 -5.25 -3.79
N TYR A 94 9.66 -5.01 -2.58
CA TYR A 94 9.64 -3.68 -1.97
C TYR A 94 10.53 -3.57 -0.73
N ARG A 95 11.17 -4.67 -0.29
CA ARG A 95 12.09 -4.61 0.85
C ARG A 95 13.41 -3.93 0.46
N PRO A 96 14.07 -3.22 1.38
CA PRO A 96 15.44 -2.79 1.16
C PRO A 96 16.40 -3.98 1.26
N TYR A 97 17.48 -3.92 0.49
CA TYR A 97 18.58 -4.87 0.54
C TYR A 97 19.74 -4.21 1.28
N THR A 98 20.12 -4.76 2.43
CA THR A 98 21.22 -4.20 3.24
C THR A 98 22.55 -4.83 2.83
N MET A 99 23.60 -4.02 2.77
CA MET A 99 24.97 -4.49 2.54
C MET A 99 25.67 -4.66 3.89
N SER A 100 26.13 -5.86 4.21
CA SER A 100 26.94 -6.12 5.40
C SER A 100 28.41 -6.23 5.02
N HIS A 101 29.28 -5.45 5.67
CA HIS A 101 30.74 -5.59 5.54
C HIS A 101 31.28 -6.85 6.25
N SER A 102 30.53 -7.42 7.20
CA SER A 102 30.88 -8.67 7.88
C SER A 102 30.13 -9.85 7.25
N GLY A 103 30.84 -10.89 6.82
CA GLY A 103 30.26 -12.07 6.14
C GLY A 103 29.26 -12.92 6.95
N THR A 104 28.92 -12.52 8.17
CA THR A 104 28.00 -13.24 9.07
C THR A 104 26.56 -12.69 9.08
N ARG A 105 26.30 -11.53 8.47
CA ARG A 105 24.95 -10.94 8.38
C ARG A 105 24.45 -10.94 6.94
N ASN A 106 23.23 -11.42 6.74
CA ASN A 106 22.55 -11.38 5.45
C ASN A 106 21.88 -10.01 5.19
N ASP A 107 21.27 -9.87 4.03
CA ASP A 107 20.71 -8.63 3.47
C ASP A 107 19.35 -8.22 4.06
N TYR A 108 18.79 -8.98 4.99
CA TYR A 108 17.40 -8.87 5.41
C TYR A 108 17.17 -7.95 6.61
N ILE A 109 16.19 -7.05 6.45
CA ILE A 109 15.52 -6.31 7.52
C ILE A 109 14.01 -6.28 7.23
N ASN A 110 13.18 -6.35 8.28
CA ASN A 110 11.73 -6.19 8.13
C ASN A 110 11.36 -4.72 7.91
N ALA A 111 11.43 -4.28 6.65
CA ALA A 111 11.08 -2.94 6.22
C ALA A 111 10.62 -2.95 4.75
N VAL A 112 9.90 -1.91 4.33
CA VAL A 112 9.52 -1.68 2.93
C VAL A 112 9.88 -0.26 2.50
N ILE A 113 10.26 -0.11 1.24
CA ILE A 113 10.49 1.19 0.60
C ILE A 113 9.12 1.73 0.19
N ILE A 114 8.73 2.86 0.77
CA ILE A 114 7.49 3.56 0.42
C ILE A 114 7.83 4.69 -0.55
N PRO A 115 7.23 4.74 -1.75
CA PRO A 115 7.41 5.87 -2.65
C PRO A 115 6.78 7.11 -2.00
N VAL A 116 7.57 8.17 -1.88
CA VAL A 116 7.09 9.48 -1.44
C VAL A 116 7.04 10.40 -2.66
N SER A 117 5.90 11.01 -2.91
CA SER A 117 5.82 12.21 -3.73
C SER A 117 6.35 13.39 -2.91
N LYS A 118 6.96 14.41 -3.55
CA LYS A 118 7.31 15.68 -2.88
C LYS A 118 6.01 16.42 -2.53
N LEU A 119 5.32 15.96 -1.49
CA LEU A 119 4.16 16.61 -0.90
C LEU A 119 4.61 17.15 0.45
N SER A 120 4.59 18.47 0.58
CA SER A 120 4.78 19.19 1.86
C SER A 120 3.56 18.92 2.74
N VAL A 121 3.43 17.71 3.27
CA VAL A 121 2.49 17.40 4.33
C VAL A 121 3.13 17.89 5.63
N ILE A 122 2.74 19.09 6.07
CA ILE A 122 3.01 19.53 7.44
C ILE A 122 2.03 18.76 8.32
N ILE A 123 2.44 17.58 8.81
CA ILE A 123 1.82 16.97 9.97
C ILE A 123 2.52 17.60 11.18
N ASN A 124 1.91 18.63 11.76
CA ASN A 124 2.25 19.01 13.13
C ASN A 124 1.62 17.94 14.02
N LEU A 125 2.47 17.08 14.60
CA LEU A 125 2.11 16.22 15.74
C LEU A 125 1.91 17.08 16.99
#